data_AF-A0A1X6WRZ0-F1
#
_entry.id   AF-A0A1X6WRZ0-F1
#
_cell.length_a   1.000
_cell.length_b   1.000
_cell.length_c   1.000
_cell.angle_alpha   90.00
_cell.angle_beta   90.00
_cell.angle_gamma   90.00
#
_symmetry.space_group_name_H-M   'P 1'
#
loop_
_entity.id
_entity.type
_entity.pdbx_description
1 polymer ?
#
loop_
_entity_poly.entity_id
_entity_poly.type
_entity_poly.pdbx_seq_one_letter_code
_entity_poly.pdbx_strand_id
1 'polypeptide(L)'
;MGQANEPKYDKIVKKVKGLLAISKDQKNDEESQSAFVLAQKLMIQYNINKIDVEDSEVSTEIIGEDSVTIYKKLFWWERQLAIIIAENFRVKNFISSKRLSGSMHQKRKIVFYGMEKDLELAKEMYLLAYEIIVFHSKKFINDFYLENDLIRERYYTESLKSSYIRGFLIGLDNKFKEQVSELRKSYELVVLMPKEVEDAYKIKTESFGKPLETNIPPVEIIEAYKNGLKQGGSVDFTKSSIYTDYSSLVGKCIRFSQGVTSDLQAKVTRVDNDTLYMIVVNTTSNGALKGRPSVYEWELPVSYDFDFVNESDIEFIENSIKKEFPS
;
A
#
# COMPACT_ATOMS: atom_id res chain seq x y z
N MET A 1 33.88 -14.05 -18.49
CA MET A 1 32.90 -14.58 -19.48
C MET A 1 31.57 -13.88 -19.24
N GLY A 2 31.09 -13.12 -20.24
CA GLY A 2 29.67 -12.83 -20.47
C GLY A 2 29.02 -11.65 -19.75
N GLN A 3 29.24 -10.42 -20.25
CA GLN A 3 28.22 -9.36 -20.23
C GLN A 3 27.09 -9.75 -21.20
N ALA A 4 25.83 -9.68 -20.76
CA ALA A 4 24.64 -9.78 -21.63
C ALA A 4 23.33 -9.28 -20.96
N ASN A 5 23.34 -8.18 -20.18
CA ASN A 5 22.10 -7.63 -19.58
C ASN A 5 21.95 -6.08 -19.60
N GLU A 6 22.95 -5.32 -20.08
CA GLU A 6 22.91 -3.85 -20.14
C GLU A 6 21.71 -3.23 -20.91
N PRO A 7 21.31 -3.70 -22.13
CA PRO A 7 20.26 -3.02 -22.89
C PRO A 7 18.84 -3.24 -22.35
N LYS A 8 18.67 -4.19 -21.42
CA LYS A 8 17.38 -4.45 -20.74
C LYS A 8 17.24 -3.58 -19.48
N TYR A 9 18.33 -3.37 -18.75
CA TYR A 9 18.37 -2.52 -17.56
C TYR A 9 18.05 -1.06 -17.90
N ASP A 10 18.74 -0.49 -18.90
CA ASP A 10 18.54 0.92 -19.31
C ASP A 10 17.11 1.21 -19.78
N LYS A 11 16.46 0.22 -20.40
CA LYS A 11 15.05 0.34 -20.82
C LYS A 11 14.10 0.36 -19.62
N ILE A 12 14.38 -0.44 -18.60
CA ILE A 12 13.55 -0.48 -17.39
C ILE A 12 13.76 0.79 -16.57
N VAL A 13 15.01 1.28 -16.44
CA VAL A 13 15.31 2.58 -15.83
C VAL A 13 14.55 3.71 -16.53
N LYS A 14 14.55 3.74 -17.87
CA LYS A 14 13.78 4.73 -18.65
C LYS A 14 12.26 4.62 -18.42
N LYS A 15 11.73 3.42 -18.24
CA LYS A 15 10.31 3.18 -17.92
C LYS A 15 9.95 3.69 -16.53
N VAL A 16 10.80 3.42 -15.54
CA VAL A 16 10.64 3.97 -14.18
C VAL A 16 10.69 5.50 -14.21
N LYS A 17 11.63 6.11 -14.95
CA LYS A 17 11.70 7.58 -15.14
C LYS A 17 10.38 8.13 -15.70
N GLY A 18 9.83 7.49 -16.74
CA GLY A 18 8.56 7.91 -17.36
C GLY A 18 7.36 7.81 -16.42
N LEU A 19 7.24 6.70 -15.67
CA LEU A 19 6.14 6.50 -14.71
C LEU A 19 6.22 7.50 -13.54
N LEU A 20 7.43 7.79 -13.05
CA LEU A 20 7.63 8.81 -12.01
C LEU A 20 7.35 10.23 -12.53
N ALA A 21 7.61 10.53 -13.80
CA ALA A 21 7.25 11.81 -14.41
C ALA A 21 5.72 11.96 -14.50
N ILE A 22 5.01 10.94 -14.98
CA ILE A 22 3.54 10.92 -15.06
C ILE A 22 2.92 11.09 -13.67
N SER A 23 3.45 10.43 -12.63
CA SER A 23 2.97 10.59 -11.25
C SER A 23 3.12 12.01 -10.69
N LYS A 24 4.11 12.79 -11.19
CA LYS A 24 4.42 14.13 -10.70
C LYS A 24 3.67 15.24 -11.43
N ASP A 25 3.32 15.02 -12.71
CA ASP A 25 2.78 16.07 -13.58
C ASP A 25 1.29 16.35 -13.38
N GLN A 26 0.53 15.48 -12.70
CA GLN A 26 -0.93 15.62 -12.61
C GLN A 26 -1.50 15.56 -11.18
N LYS A 27 -2.33 16.56 -10.87
CA LYS A 27 -3.02 16.76 -9.58
C LYS A 27 -3.95 15.59 -9.25
N ASN A 28 -3.45 14.66 -8.44
CA ASN A 28 -4.24 13.74 -7.61
C ASN A 28 -5.29 12.91 -8.37
N ASP A 29 -4.95 12.49 -9.59
CA ASP A 29 -5.77 11.59 -10.42
C ASP A 29 -5.39 10.12 -10.14
N GLU A 30 -6.33 9.20 -10.35
CA GLU A 30 -6.16 7.74 -10.16
C GLU A 30 -5.03 7.19 -11.05
N GLU A 31 -4.80 7.82 -12.21
CA GLU A 31 -3.72 7.49 -13.14
C GLU A 31 -2.33 7.82 -12.55
N SER A 32 -2.18 8.96 -11.86
CA SER A 32 -0.93 9.36 -11.20
C SER A 32 -0.54 8.40 -10.08
N GLN A 33 -1.53 7.96 -9.28
CA GLN A 33 -1.32 7.00 -8.20
C GLN A 33 -0.94 5.62 -8.74
N SER A 34 -1.62 5.18 -9.80
CA SER A 34 -1.34 3.92 -10.48
C SER A 34 0.07 3.89 -11.09
N ALA A 35 0.49 5.00 -11.72
CA ALA A 35 1.83 5.15 -12.27
C ALA A 35 2.92 5.11 -11.20
N PHE A 36 2.70 5.76 -10.05
CA PHE A 36 3.63 5.76 -8.93
C PHE A 36 3.84 4.35 -8.34
N VAL A 37 2.75 3.62 -8.08
CA VAL A 37 2.80 2.26 -7.54
C VAL A 37 3.51 1.30 -8.51
N LEU A 38 3.26 1.44 -9.82
CA LEU A 38 3.94 0.64 -10.83
C LEU A 38 5.44 0.95 -10.90
N ALA A 39 5.81 2.23 -10.78
CA ALA A 39 7.22 2.64 -10.72
C ALA A 39 7.93 2.01 -9.52
N GLN A 40 7.32 2.05 -8.33
CA GLN A 40 7.89 1.46 -7.12
C GLN A 40 8.08 -0.05 -7.26
N LYS A 41 7.09 -0.76 -7.81
CA LYS A 41 7.19 -2.21 -8.06
C LYS A 41 8.35 -2.55 -9.00
N LEU A 42 8.53 -1.78 -10.07
CA LEU A 42 9.64 -1.98 -11.02
C LEU A 42 11.01 -1.67 -10.39
N MET A 43 11.09 -0.64 -9.54
CA MET A 43 12.33 -0.32 -8.81
C MET A 43 12.76 -1.46 -7.88
N ILE A 44 11.81 -2.06 -7.16
CA ILE A 44 12.07 -3.21 -6.28
C ILE A 44 12.42 -4.45 -7.11
N GLN A 45 11.64 -4.77 -8.14
CA GLN A 45 11.80 -5.98 -8.94
C GLN A 45 13.15 -6.04 -9.68
N TYR A 46 13.63 -4.88 -10.15
CA TYR A 46 14.86 -4.79 -10.94
C TYR A 46 16.02 -4.15 -10.20
N ASN A 47 15.86 -3.93 -8.89
CA ASN A 47 16.90 -3.40 -8.01
C ASN A 47 17.48 -2.06 -8.52
N ILE A 48 16.61 -1.20 -9.05
CA ILE A 48 16.97 0.09 -9.64
C ILE A 48 17.11 1.11 -8.51
N ASN A 49 18.29 1.74 -8.42
CA ASN A 49 18.56 2.75 -7.41
C ASN A 49 17.92 4.10 -7.84
N LYS A 50 17.50 4.91 -6.86
CA LYS A 50 17.00 6.27 -7.08
C LYS A 50 17.99 7.12 -7.90
N ILE A 51 19.29 6.91 -7.70
CA ILE A 51 20.38 7.56 -8.45
C ILE A 51 20.35 7.22 -9.95
N ASP A 52 19.90 6.03 -10.33
CA ASP A 52 19.82 5.63 -11.75
C ASP A 52 18.65 6.31 -12.47
N VAL A 53 17.65 6.76 -11.70
CA VAL A 53 16.37 7.29 -12.18
C VAL A 53 16.28 8.82 -12.04
N GLU A 54 17.11 9.43 -11.21
CA GLU A 54 17.22 10.88 -11.11
C GLU A 54 18.21 11.39 -12.18
N ASP A 55 17.71 12.09 -13.21
CA ASP A 55 18.56 13.09 -13.86
C ASP A 55 18.89 14.12 -12.78
N SER A 56 20.17 14.46 -12.65
CA SER A 56 20.75 15.24 -11.56
C SER A 56 20.11 16.62 -11.39
N GLU A 57 18.94 16.68 -10.79
CA GLU A 57 18.47 17.79 -10.01
C GLU A 57 18.41 17.29 -8.58
N VAL A 58 19.28 17.86 -7.74
CA VAL A 58 19.30 17.63 -6.30
C VAL A 58 17.92 18.01 -5.78
N SER A 59 17.00 17.04 -5.71
CA SER A 59 15.78 17.19 -4.96
C SER A 59 16.23 17.27 -3.50
N THR A 60 16.27 18.47 -2.93
CA THR A 60 16.37 18.63 -1.49
C THR A 60 15.23 17.82 -0.87
N GLU A 61 15.54 16.64 -0.34
CA GLU A 61 14.54 15.81 0.35
C GLU A 61 14.02 16.62 1.55
N ILE A 62 12.76 17.04 1.49
CA ILE A 62 12.17 17.91 2.50
C ILE A 62 11.77 17.03 3.69
N ILE A 63 12.32 17.34 4.86
CA ILE A 63 11.89 16.75 6.13
C ILE A 63 10.61 17.45 6.58
N GLY A 64 9.54 16.69 6.76
CA GLY A 64 8.21 17.19 7.09
C GLY A 64 7.57 16.49 8.28
N GLU A 65 6.29 16.80 8.50
CA GLU A 65 5.44 16.09 9.44
C GLU A 65 4.06 15.81 8.84
N ASP A 66 3.49 14.64 9.15
CA ASP A 66 2.11 14.32 8.77
C ASP A 66 1.35 13.72 9.95
N SER A 67 0.11 14.17 10.16
CA SER A 67 -0.76 13.61 11.19
C SER A 67 -1.55 12.43 10.68
N VAL A 68 -1.32 11.27 11.30
CA VAL A 68 -2.03 10.01 11.03
C VAL A 68 -3.39 9.93 11.73
N THR A 69 -3.66 10.79 12.71
CA THR A 69 -4.95 10.84 13.40
C THR A 69 -5.43 12.27 13.59
N ILE A 70 -6.75 12.47 13.65
CA ILE A 70 -7.33 13.72 14.13
C ILE A 70 -7.12 13.91 15.63
N TYR A 71 -7.34 15.12 16.15
CA TYR A 71 -7.35 15.37 17.59
C TYR A 71 -8.50 14.61 18.28
N LYS A 72 -8.18 13.51 18.97
CA LYS A 72 -9.14 12.67 19.69
C LYS A 72 -8.59 12.15 21.02
N LYS A 73 -9.39 11.35 21.72
CA LYS A 73 -8.86 10.50 22.80
C LYS A 73 -8.18 9.31 22.13
N LEU A 74 -6.87 9.20 22.29
CA LEU A 74 -6.11 8.08 21.77
C LEU A 74 -6.19 6.89 22.72
N PHE A 75 -6.49 5.72 22.19
CA PHE A 75 -6.35 4.45 22.91
C PHE A 75 -4.86 4.09 23.06
N TRP A 76 -4.54 3.25 24.05
CA TRP A 76 -3.17 2.83 24.32
C TRP A 76 -2.56 2.11 23.10
N TRP A 77 -3.35 1.29 22.42
CA TRP A 77 -2.90 0.48 21.29
C TRP A 77 -2.64 1.29 20.02
N GLU A 78 -3.33 2.42 19.82
CA GLU A 78 -3.06 3.33 18.69
C GLU A 78 -1.65 3.93 18.80
N ARG A 79 -1.23 4.25 20.03
CA ARG A 79 0.12 4.77 20.29
C ARG A 79 1.17 3.69 20.05
N GLN A 80 0.90 2.46 20.50
CA GLN A 80 1.79 1.32 20.28
C GLN A 80 1.92 0.99 18.79
N LEU A 81 0.81 1.01 18.05
CA LEU A 81 0.83 0.83 16.61
C LEU A 81 1.71 1.90 15.93
N ALA A 82 1.56 3.17 16.30
CA ALA A 82 2.38 4.24 15.74
C ALA A 82 3.88 4.06 16.02
N ILE A 83 4.25 3.50 17.17
CA ILE A 83 5.64 3.17 17.51
C ILE A 83 6.15 2.07 16.59
N ILE A 84 5.41 0.97 16.46
CA ILE A 84 5.75 -0.15 15.58
C ILE A 84 5.93 0.33 14.14
N ILE A 85 5.02 1.14 13.62
CA ILE A 85 5.14 1.68 12.26
C ILE A 85 6.37 2.61 12.13
N ALA A 86 6.58 3.52 13.07
CA ALA A 86 7.72 4.44 13.02
C ALA A 86 9.08 3.69 13.00
N GLU A 87 9.22 2.65 13.82
CA GLU A 87 10.44 1.83 13.89
C GLU A 87 10.74 1.06 12.60
N ASN A 88 9.71 0.73 11.80
CA ASN A 88 9.86 -0.10 10.61
C ASN A 88 9.83 0.70 9.29
N PHE A 89 9.31 1.93 9.28
CA PHE A 89 9.13 2.75 8.07
C PHE A 89 9.98 4.03 8.05
N ARG A 90 11.12 4.03 8.77
CA ARG A 90 12.14 5.10 8.71
C ARG A 90 11.63 6.50 9.07
N VAL A 91 10.56 6.59 9.87
CA VAL A 91 10.02 7.85 10.40
C VAL A 91 10.14 7.89 11.92
N LYS A 92 10.16 9.08 12.51
CA LYS A 92 9.93 9.27 13.94
C LYS A 92 8.44 9.54 14.18
N ASN A 93 7.97 9.37 15.41
CA ASN A 93 6.61 9.78 15.78
C ASN A 93 6.61 10.66 17.02
N PHE A 94 5.54 11.42 17.24
CA PHE A 94 5.28 12.10 18.50
C PHE A 94 3.79 12.36 18.69
N ILE A 95 3.42 12.79 19.90
CA ILE A 95 2.02 13.08 20.25
C ILE A 95 1.85 14.58 20.40
N SER A 96 1.09 15.18 19.48
CA SER A 96 0.67 16.57 19.59
C SER A 96 -0.61 16.66 20.41
N SER A 97 -0.62 17.55 21.40
CA SER A 97 -1.73 17.68 22.34
C SER A 97 -2.29 19.10 22.30
N LYS A 98 -3.61 19.23 22.12
CA LYS A 98 -4.31 20.52 22.07
C LYS A 98 -5.47 20.53 23.05
N ARG A 99 -5.62 21.63 23.78
CA ARG A 99 -6.84 21.93 24.55
C ARG A 99 -7.78 22.69 23.63
N LEU A 100 -8.91 22.08 23.28
CA LEU A 100 -9.95 22.74 22.48
C LEU A 100 -10.82 23.60 23.40
N SER A 101 -11.26 24.77 22.92
CA SER A 101 -12.19 25.63 23.67
C SER A 101 -13.46 24.84 24.02
N GLY A 102 -13.91 24.93 25.27
CA GLY A 102 -15.07 24.19 25.78
C GLY A 102 -14.83 22.70 26.10
N SER A 103 -13.64 22.15 25.84
CA SER A 103 -13.32 20.76 26.21
C SER A 103 -12.67 20.67 27.60
N MET A 104 -13.26 19.86 28.48
CA MET A 104 -12.68 19.54 29.79
C MET A 104 -11.39 18.72 29.69
N HIS A 105 -11.23 17.95 28.60
CA HIS A 105 -10.09 17.05 28.38
C HIS A 105 -9.21 17.50 27.21
N GLN A 106 -7.89 17.33 27.38
CA GLN A 106 -6.92 17.54 26.31
C GLN A 106 -7.11 16.48 25.21
N LYS A 107 -7.21 16.93 23.96
CA LYS A 107 -7.26 16.05 22.79
C LYS A 107 -5.86 15.87 22.25
N ARG A 108 -5.61 14.73 21.62
CA ARG A 108 -4.29 14.32 21.16
C ARG A 108 -4.36 13.78 19.75
N LYS A 109 -3.30 13.97 18.99
CA LYS A 109 -3.08 13.33 17.70
C LYS A 109 -1.68 12.73 17.64
N ILE A 110 -1.55 11.67 16.87
CA ILE A 110 -0.28 11.05 16.48
C ILE A 110 0.22 11.77 15.23
N VAL A 111 1.51 12.08 15.22
CA VAL A 111 2.20 12.75 14.12
C VAL A 111 3.46 11.96 13.79
N PHE A 112 3.68 11.70 12.50
CA PHE A 112 4.93 11.19 11.97
C PHE A 112 5.83 12.32 11.48
N TYR A 113 7.14 12.11 11.57
CA TYR A 113 8.18 13.07 11.22
C TYR A 113 9.29 12.35 10.46
N GLY A 114 9.62 12.82 9.26
CA GLY A 114 10.54 12.12 8.36
C GLY A 114 10.62 12.77 6.98
N MET A 115 11.29 12.11 6.04
CA MET A 115 11.26 12.52 4.64
C MET A 115 9.85 12.32 4.08
N GLU A 116 9.41 13.22 3.20
CA GLU A 116 8.06 13.20 2.61
C GLU A 116 7.63 11.83 2.05
N LYS A 117 8.52 11.16 1.30
CA LYS A 117 8.29 9.81 0.76
C LYS A 117 8.08 8.73 1.83
N ASP A 118 8.80 8.81 2.95
CA ASP A 118 8.71 7.84 4.05
C ASP A 118 7.46 8.13 4.91
N LEU A 119 7.04 9.40 5.00
CA LEU A 119 5.82 9.83 5.70
C LEU A 119 4.54 9.30 5.06
N GLU A 120 4.43 9.40 3.73
CA GLU A 120 3.27 8.92 2.98
C GLU A 120 3.07 7.42 3.19
N LEU A 121 4.14 6.64 2.95
CA LEU A 121 4.12 5.19 3.15
C LEU A 121 3.79 4.82 4.61
N ALA A 122 4.45 5.44 5.58
CA ALA A 122 4.21 5.16 7.00
C ALA A 122 2.74 5.45 7.38
N LYS A 123 2.16 6.53 6.86
CA LYS A 123 0.77 6.91 7.12
C LYS A 123 -0.21 5.89 6.56
N GLU A 124 -0.02 5.47 5.31
CA GLU A 124 -0.85 4.42 4.69
C GLU A 124 -0.77 3.12 5.49
N MET A 125 0.44 2.70 5.88
CA MET A 125 0.65 1.47 6.65
C MET A 125 0.02 1.55 8.04
N TYR A 126 0.06 2.71 8.69
CA TYR A 126 -0.64 2.93 9.96
C TYR A 126 -2.16 2.80 9.80
N LEU A 127 -2.74 3.41 8.77
CA LEU A 127 -4.19 3.36 8.54
C LEU A 127 -4.65 1.94 8.20
N LEU A 128 -3.92 1.25 7.32
CA LEU A 128 -4.20 -0.14 6.96
C LEU A 128 -4.11 -1.06 8.19
N ALA A 129 -3.01 -0.98 8.96
CA ALA A 129 -2.86 -1.80 10.16
C ALA A 129 -3.93 -1.48 11.22
N TYR A 130 -4.34 -0.22 11.35
CA TYR A 130 -5.44 0.19 12.23
C TYR A 130 -6.75 -0.51 11.84
N GLU A 131 -7.11 -0.50 10.57
CA GLU A 131 -8.33 -1.13 10.06
C GLU A 131 -8.31 -2.64 10.28
N ILE A 132 -7.19 -3.30 9.97
CA ILE A 132 -7.00 -4.74 10.17
C ILE A 132 -7.15 -5.09 11.65
N ILE A 133 -6.51 -4.36 12.56
CA ILE A 133 -6.64 -4.59 14.01
C ILE A 133 -8.10 -4.45 14.46
N VAL A 134 -8.80 -3.42 14.00
CA VAL A 134 -10.21 -3.19 14.35
C VAL A 134 -11.10 -4.31 13.82
N PHE A 135 -10.93 -4.69 12.56
CA PHE A 135 -11.69 -5.76 11.92
C PHE A 135 -11.48 -7.10 12.63
N HIS A 136 -10.23 -7.53 12.77
CA HIS A 136 -9.90 -8.84 13.35
C HIS A 136 -10.20 -8.91 14.85
N SER A 137 -10.01 -7.83 15.60
CA SER A 137 -10.41 -7.81 17.02
C SER A 137 -11.92 -7.93 17.19
N LYS A 138 -12.70 -7.23 16.37
CA LYS A 138 -14.17 -7.33 16.40
C LYS A 138 -14.63 -8.75 16.02
N LYS A 139 -14.06 -9.32 14.96
CA LYS A 139 -14.34 -10.68 14.52
C LYS A 139 -14.03 -11.69 15.62
N PHE A 140 -12.81 -11.68 16.15
CA PHE A 140 -12.40 -12.58 17.23
C PHE A 140 -13.33 -12.51 18.44
N ILE A 141 -13.68 -11.31 18.90
CA ILE A 141 -14.58 -11.16 20.06
C ILE A 141 -15.95 -11.76 19.75
N ASN A 142 -16.50 -11.54 18.55
CA ASN A 142 -17.78 -12.09 18.16
C ASN A 142 -17.75 -13.63 18.11
N ASP A 143 -16.75 -14.19 17.46
CA ASP A 143 -16.57 -15.63 17.30
C ASP A 143 -16.36 -16.28 18.67
N PHE A 144 -15.55 -15.67 19.55
CA PHE A 144 -15.30 -16.17 20.90
C PHE A 144 -16.58 -16.29 21.75
N TYR A 145 -17.45 -15.28 21.71
CA TYR A 145 -18.72 -15.34 22.44
C TYR A 145 -19.69 -16.39 21.87
N LEU A 146 -19.70 -16.56 20.55
CA LEU A 146 -20.55 -17.53 19.86
C LEU A 146 -20.10 -18.97 20.13
N GLU A 147 -18.80 -19.24 20.02
CA GLU A 147 -18.22 -20.58 20.18
C GLU A 147 -18.28 -21.10 21.62
N ASN A 148 -18.26 -20.19 22.60
CA ASN A 148 -18.28 -20.55 24.03
C ASN A 148 -19.69 -20.44 24.66
N ASP A 149 -20.72 -20.11 23.88
CA ASP A 149 -22.10 -19.90 24.36
C ASP A 149 -22.18 -18.94 25.57
N LEU A 150 -21.46 -17.81 25.50
CA LEU A 150 -21.32 -16.84 26.59
C LEU A 150 -22.20 -15.61 26.36
N ILE A 151 -22.71 -15.05 27.46
CA ILE A 151 -23.39 -13.74 27.45
C ILE A 151 -22.33 -12.63 27.52
N ARG A 152 -22.52 -11.57 26.74
CA ARG A 152 -21.60 -10.43 26.70
C ARG A 152 -21.61 -9.64 28.01
N GLU A 153 -20.47 -9.66 28.68
CA GLU A 153 -20.19 -8.82 29.82
C GLU A 153 -19.13 -7.77 29.49
N ARG A 154 -19.35 -6.53 29.93
CA ARG A 154 -18.51 -5.38 29.60
C ARG A 154 -17.03 -5.59 29.99
N TYR A 155 -16.77 -5.96 31.25
CA TYR A 155 -15.39 -6.10 31.73
C TYR A 155 -14.66 -7.26 31.05
N TYR A 156 -15.35 -8.39 30.86
CA TYR A 156 -14.79 -9.53 30.16
C TYR A 156 -14.51 -9.22 28.68
N THR A 157 -15.42 -8.51 28.00
CA THR A 157 -15.23 -8.05 26.62
C THR A 157 -14.02 -7.13 26.48
N GLU A 158 -13.84 -6.18 27.40
CA GLU A 158 -12.67 -5.29 27.39
C GLU A 158 -11.36 -6.05 27.62
N SER A 159 -11.38 -7.08 28.47
CA SER A 159 -10.23 -7.94 28.78
C SER A 159 -9.87 -8.87 27.61
N LEU A 160 -10.88 -9.41 26.91
CA LEU A 160 -10.73 -10.14 25.64
C LEU A 160 -10.07 -9.24 24.59
N LYS A 161 -10.65 -8.05 24.40
CA LYS A 161 -10.18 -7.09 23.40
C LYS A 161 -8.76 -6.63 23.67
N SER A 162 -8.45 -6.25 24.91
CA SER A 162 -7.12 -5.76 25.28
C SER A 162 -6.06 -6.84 25.14
N SER A 163 -6.35 -8.07 25.58
CA SER A 163 -5.46 -9.23 25.45
C SER A 163 -5.22 -9.58 23.98
N TYR A 164 -6.27 -9.61 23.16
CA TYR A 164 -6.19 -9.85 21.72
C TYR A 164 -5.34 -8.80 21.01
N ILE A 165 -5.65 -7.52 21.20
CA ILE A 165 -4.91 -6.43 20.54
C ILE A 165 -3.44 -6.42 20.99
N ARG A 166 -3.16 -6.72 22.26
CA ARG A 166 -1.78 -6.86 22.76
C ARG A 166 -1.04 -7.98 22.04
N GLY A 167 -1.68 -9.14 21.85
CA GLY A 167 -1.11 -10.22 21.03
C GLY A 167 -0.86 -9.77 19.59
N PHE A 168 -1.88 -9.16 18.97
CA PHE A 168 -1.82 -8.70 17.59
C PHE A 168 -0.64 -7.76 17.33
N LEU A 169 -0.47 -6.73 18.17
CA LEU A 169 0.62 -5.77 18.01
C LEU A 169 2.00 -6.43 18.12
N ILE A 170 2.18 -7.39 19.03
CA ILE A 170 3.43 -8.16 19.14
C ILE A 170 3.66 -9.02 17.90
N GLY A 171 2.61 -9.67 17.39
CA GLY A 171 2.71 -10.48 16.16
C GLY A 171 3.10 -9.64 14.96
N LEU A 172 2.48 -8.47 14.84
CA LEU A 172 2.77 -7.49 13.79
C LEU A 172 4.20 -6.97 13.86
N ASP A 173 4.67 -6.56 15.04
CA ASP A 173 6.03 -6.08 15.26
C ASP A 173 7.08 -7.16 14.94
N ASN A 174 6.85 -8.40 15.39
CA ASN A 174 7.70 -9.53 15.04
C ASN A 174 7.78 -9.74 13.53
N LYS A 175 6.63 -9.64 12.85
CA LYS A 175 6.57 -9.82 11.39
C LYS A 175 7.38 -8.75 10.65
N PHE A 176 7.27 -7.49 11.04
CA PHE A 176 8.09 -6.44 10.43
C PHE A 176 9.57 -6.62 10.73
N LYS A 177 9.94 -7.00 11.96
CA LYS A 177 11.33 -7.29 12.33
C LYS A 177 11.92 -8.45 11.54
N GLU A 178 11.15 -9.49 11.26
CA GLU A 178 11.55 -10.59 10.38
C GLU A 178 11.81 -10.08 8.96
N GLN A 179 10.87 -9.34 8.36
CA GLN A 179 11.02 -8.77 7.02
C GLN A 179 12.24 -7.85 6.93
N VAL A 180 12.42 -6.98 7.93
CA VAL A 180 13.58 -6.08 8.04
C VAL A 180 14.88 -6.87 8.19
N SER A 181 14.89 -7.95 8.99
CA SER A 181 16.07 -8.80 9.16
C SER A 181 16.47 -9.51 7.87
N GLU A 182 15.49 -10.01 7.11
CA GLU A 182 15.72 -10.61 5.79
C GLU A 182 16.28 -9.58 4.80
N LEU A 183 15.71 -8.38 4.75
CA LEU A 183 16.18 -7.28 3.91
C LEU A 183 17.58 -6.80 4.31
N ARG A 184 17.92 -6.76 5.61
CA ARG A 184 19.26 -6.39 6.08
C ARG A 184 20.33 -7.40 5.69
N LYS A 185 19.99 -8.69 5.59
CA LYS A 185 20.93 -9.74 5.13
C LYS A 185 21.27 -9.60 3.65
N SER A 186 20.35 -9.08 2.84
CA SER A 186 20.52 -8.89 1.40
C SER A 186 20.98 -7.48 1.01
N TYR A 187 20.66 -6.46 1.81
CA TYR A 187 20.89 -5.05 1.49
C TYR A 187 21.24 -4.23 2.76
N GLU A 188 22.53 -4.18 3.10
CA GLU A 188 23.08 -3.61 4.34
C GLU A 188 22.74 -2.11 4.56
N LEU A 189 22.44 -1.36 3.48
CA LEU A 189 22.24 0.10 3.50
C LEU A 189 20.76 0.55 3.50
N VAL A 190 19.78 -0.34 3.28
CA VAL A 190 18.40 0.06 2.92
C VAL A 190 17.49 0.34 4.12
N VAL A 191 17.83 -0.15 5.32
CA VAL A 191 16.90 -0.19 6.46
C VAL A 191 17.26 0.75 7.61
N LEU A 192 18.11 1.75 7.36
CA LEU A 192 18.50 2.72 8.38
C LEU A 192 17.69 4.02 8.25
N MET A 193 17.37 4.58 9.41
CA MET A 193 16.78 5.91 9.51
C MET A 193 17.80 6.94 9.00
N PRO A 194 17.41 7.86 8.09
CA PRO A 194 18.31 8.94 7.66
C PRO A 194 18.79 9.78 8.84
N LYS A 195 20.09 10.08 8.88
CA LYS A 195 20.69 10.84 9.98
C LYS A 195 20.12 12.26 10.06
N GLU A 196 19.82 12.85 8.91
CA GLU A 196 19.22 14.17 8.78
C GLU A 196 17.86 14.24 9.49
N VAL A 197 17.05 13.18 9.36
CA VAL A 197 15.75 13.06 10.06
C VAL A 197 15.97 12.95 11.57
N GLU A 198 16.97 12.17 11.99
CA GLU A 198 17.27 11.99 13.41
C GLU A 198 17.75 13.29 14.08
N ASP A 199 18.67 14.00 13.44
CA ASP A 199 19.20 15.28 13.92
C ASP A 199 18.11 16.35 13.95
N ALA A 200 17.30 16.45 12.89
CA ALA A 200 16.19 17.41 12.82
C ALA A 200 15.10 17.11 13.86
N TYR A 201 14.78 15.82 14.08
CA TYR A 201 13.83 15.41 15.10
C TYR A 201 14.33 15.73 16.51
N LYS A 202 15.63 15.52 16.78
CA LYS A 202 16.24 15.86 18.08
C LYS A 202 16.03 17.35 18.39
N ILE A 203 16.40 18.24 17.47
CA ILE A 203 16.20 19.70 17.62
C ILE A 203 14.72 20.02 17.86
N LYS A 204 13.81 19.43 17.09
CA LYS A 204 12.36 19.66 17.22
C LYS A 204 11.84 19.29 18.61
N THR A 205 12.31 18.18 19.16
CA THR A 205 11.84 17.63 20.44
C THR A 205 12.45 18.28 21.68
N GLU A 206 13.46 19.15 21.57
CA GLU A 206 14.06 19.85 22.72
C GLU A 206 13.05 20.65 23.54
N SER A 207 12.04 21.21 22.87
CA SER A 207 10.96 21.99 23.48
C SER A 207 9.79 21.14 24.01
N PHE A 208 9.83 19.82 23.82
CA PHE A 208 8.70 18.96 24.16
C PHE A 208 8.63 18.74 25.68
N GLY A 209 7.40 18.60 26.18
CA GLY A 209 7.15 18.23 27.57
C GLY A 209 7.53 16.78 27.87
N LYS A 210 7.31 16.36 29.12
CA LYS A 210 7.56 14.98 29.55
C LYS A 210 6.81 13.98 28.66
N PRO A 211 7.42 12.82 28.34
CA PRO A 211 6.75 11.74 27.64
C PRO A 211 5.45 11.35 28.35
N LEU A 212 4.41 11.09 27.57
CA LEU A 212 3.13 10.63 28.09
C LEU A 212 3.24 9.15 28.45
N GLU A 213 3.11 8.82 29.74
CA GLU A 213 2.94 7.43 30.15
C GLU A 213 1.69 6.84 29.49
N THR A 214 1.86 5.67 28.87
CA THR A 214 0.77 4.92 28.29
C THR A 214 0.52 3.72 29.17
N ASN A 215 -0.60 3.71 29.90
CA ASN A 215 -1.00 2.55 30.67
C ASN A 215 -1.47 1.45 29.71
N ILE A 216 -0.61 0.45 29.50
CA ILE A 216 -0.89 -0.72 28.68
C ILE A 216 -1.60 -1.74 29.57
N PRO A 217 -2.84 -2.16 29.26
CA PRO A 217 -3.53 -3.17 30.04
C PRO A 217 -2.75 -4.49 30.09
N PRO A 218 -2.80 -5.22 31.21
CA PRO A 218 -2.21 -6.54 31.30
C PRO A 218 -2.91 -7.52 30.32
N VAL A 219 -2.25 -8.63 30.01
CA VAL A 219 -2.92 -9.75 29.35
C VAL A 219 -3.66 -10.54 30.41
N GLU A 220 -4.98 -10.48 30.37
CA GLU A 220 -5.87 -11.19 31.29
C GLU A 220 -6.37 -12.50 30.69
N ILE A 221 -6.50 -12.57 29.36
CA ILE A 221 -7.01 -13.74 28.65
C ILE A 221 -5.93 -14.25 27.69
N ILE A 222 -5.22 -15.28 28.13
CA ILE A 222 -4.06 -15.86 27.42
C ILE A 222 -4.45 -16.37 26.03
N GLU A 223 -5.62 -16.98 25.89
CA GLU A 223 -6.12 -17.48 24.61
C GLU A 223 -6.30 -16.34 23.59
N ALA A 224 -6.95 -15.26 24.00
CA ALA A 224 -7.12 -14.06 23.18
C ALA A 224 -5.76 -13.48 22.76
N TYR A 225 -4.81 -13.40 23.67
CA TYR A 225 -3.44 -12.98 23.36
C TYR A 225 -2.77 -13.88 22.31
N LYS A 226 -2.82 -15.20 22.47
CA LYS A 226 -2.24 -16.15 21.52
C LYS A 226 -2.88 -16.05 20.14
N ASN A 227 -4.20 -15.88 20.09
CA ASN A 227 -4.95 -15.74 18.84
C ASN A 227 -4.59 -14.42 18.13
N GLY A 228 -4.53 -13.32 18.88
CA GLY A 228 -4.04 -12.03 18.40
C GLY A 228 -2.61 -12.13 17.86
N LEU A 229 -1.70 -12.75 18.61
CA LEU A 229 -0.30 -12.95 18.21
C LEU A 229 -0.18 -13.67 16.87
N LYS A 230 -0.92 -14.77 16.70
CA LYS A 230 -0.97 -15.52 15.44
C LYS A 230 -1.52 -14.66 14.31
N GLN A 231 -2.65 -13.98 14.52
CA GLN A 231 -3.26 -13.15 13.49
C GLN A 231 -2.34 -12.01 13.06
N GLY A 232 -1.75 -11.29 14.01
CA GLY A 232 -0.82 -10.18 13.74
C GLY A 232 0.42 -10.62 12.96
N GLY A 233 0.98 -11.80 13.27
CA GLY A 233 2.12 -12.37 12.54
C GLY A 233 1.77 -12.92 11.16
N SER A 234 0.48 -13.14 10.87
CA SER A 234 0.01 -13.63 9.56
C SER A 234 -0.38 -12.51 8.60
N VAL A 235 -0.43 -11.25 9.07
CA VAL A 235 -0.75 -10.12 8.20
C VAL A 235 0.37 -9.92 7.19
N ASP A 236 0.01 -9.96 5.92
CA ASP A 236 0.91 -9.69 4.82
C ASP A 236 0.57 -8.31 4.23
N PHE A 237 1.41 -7.31 4.50
CA PHE A 237 1.27 -5.97 3.93
C PHE A 237 1.83 -5.89 2.49
N THR A 238 2.48 -6.95 2.01
CA THR A 238 3.08 -7.04 0.66
C THR A 238 2.21 -7.79 -0.33
N LYS A 239 1.41 -8.75 0.15
CA LYS A 239 0.27 -9.31 -0.57
C LYS A 239 -0.95 -8.52 -0.19
N SER A 240 -1.32 -7.56 -1.04
CA SER A 240 -2.70 -7.13 -1.28
C SER A 240 -3.77 -7.76 -0.36
N SER A 241 -3.83 -7.31 0.90
CA SER A 241 -5.13 -7.11 1.55
C SER A 241 -5.70 -5.73 1.20
N ILE A 242 -5.05 -5.03 0.27
CA ILE A 242 -5.77 -4.24 -0.71
C ILE A 242 -6.61 -5.25 -1.49
N TYR A 243 -7.89 -5.34 -1.18
CA TYR A 243 -8.86 -5.45 -2.28
C TYR A 243 -8.59 -4.23 -3.16
N THR A 244 -7.61 -4.32 -4.07
CA THR A 244 -7.56 -3.40 -5.19
C THR A 244 -8.70 -3.91 -6.03
N ASP A 245 -9.86 -3.30 -5.84
CA ASP A 245 -11.03 -3.67 -6.59
C ASP A 245 -10.79 -3.24 -8.05
N TYR A 246 -10.16 -4.14 -8.82
CA TYR A 246 -10.00 -4.01 -10.26
C TYR A 246 -11.35 -4.10 -10.99
N SER A 247 -12.49 -4.16 -10.27
CA SER A 247 -13.81 -4.00 -10.87
C SER A 247 -13.93 -2.70 -11.67
N SER A 248 -13.18 -1.65 -11.34
CA SER A 248 -13.16 -0.40 -12.10
C SER A 248 -12.61 -0.56 -13.53
N LEU A 249 -11.83 -1.62 -13.79
CA LEU A 249 -11.36 -1.99 -15.12
C LEU A 249 -12.46 -2.65 -15.95
N VAL A 250 -13.47 -3.24 -15.33
CA VAL A 250 -14.57 -3.91 -16.06
C VAL A 250 -15.29 -2.90 -16.94
N GLY A 251 -15.37 -3.20 -18.23
CA GLY A 251 -15.95 -2.34 -19.26
C GLY A 251 -14.98 -1.34 -19.87
N LYS A 252 -13.76 -1.17 -19.33
CA LYS A 252 -12.73 -0.30 -19.92
C LYS A 252 -12.08 -0.96 -21.12
N CYS A 253 -11.67 -0.12 -22.08
CA CYS A 253 -10.89 -0.55 -23.23
C CYS A 253 -9.42 -0.20 -23.01
N ILE A 254 -8.54 -1.12 -23.39
CA ILE A 254 -7.09 -1.03 -23.19
C ILE A 254 -6.35 -1.34 -24.50
N ARG A 255 -5.10 -0.90 -24.61
CA ARG A 255 -4.15 -1.21 -25.69
C ARG A 255 -2.90 -1.81 -25.09
N PHE A 256 -2.43 -2.90 -25.67
CA PHE A 256 -1.18 -3.52 -25.24
C PHE A 256 0.02 -2.73 -25.74
N SER A 257 0.99 -2.48 -24.85
CA SER A 257 2.12 -1.61 -25.13
C SER A 257 3.44 -2.36 -25.39
N GLN A 258 3.43 -3.70 -25.40
CA GLN A 258 4.64 -4.51 -25.55
C GLN A 258 4.48 -5.79 -26.38
N GLY A 259 5.62 -6.25 -26.93
CA GLY A 259 5.79 -7.57 -27.53
C GLY A 259 5.14 -7.71 -28.91
N VAL A 260 4.92 -8.96 -29.34
CA VAL A 260 4.16 -9.31 -30.57
C VAL A 260 2.70 -8.84 -30.47
N THR A 261 2.27 -8.46 -29.26
CA THR A 261 0.94 -7.98 -28.93
C THR A 261 0.81 -6.46 -28.95
N SER A 262 1.88 -5.73 -29.23
CA SER A 262 1.83 -4.26 -29.28
C SER A 262 0.73 -3.80 -30.23
N ASP A 263 -0.01 -2.77 -29.81
CA ASP A 263 -1.13 -2.17 -30.55
C ASP A 263 -2.41 -3.01 -30.66
N LEU A 264 -2.42 -4.24 -30.14
CA LEU A 264 -3.68 -4.95 -29.93
C LEU A 264 -4.55 -4.17 -28.95
N GLN A 265 -5.85 -4.13 -29.22
CA GLN A 265 -6.83 -3.45 -28.39
C GLN A 265 -7.73 -4.49 -27.73
N ALA A 266 -8.21 -4.23 -26.52
CA ALA A 266 -9.11 -5.16 -25.84
C ALA A 266 -10.13 -4.42 -24.95
N LYS A 267 -11.27 -5.06 -24.70
CA LYS A 267 -12.24 -4.64 -23.68
C LYS A 267 -12.22 -5.62 -22.52
N VAL A 268 -11.99 -5.13 -21.31
CA VAL A 268 -12.03 -5.95 -20.10
C VAL A 268 -13.49 -6.29 -19.77
N THR A 269 -13.81 -7.57 -19.66
CA THR A 269 -15.17 -8.06 -19.40
C THR A 269 -15.37 -8.50 -17.96
N ARG A 270 -14.31 -9.01 -17.32
CA ARG A 270 -14.34 -9.49 -15.94
C ARG A 270 -12.94 -9.45 -15.34
N VAL A 271 -12.85 -9.29 -14.03
CA VAL A 271 -11.59 -9.45 -13.27
C VAL A 271 -11.83 -10.42 -12.13
N ASP A 272 -10.94 -11.39 -11.96
CA ASP A 272 -10.99 -12.37 -10.86
C ASP A 272 -9.57 -12.76 -10.45
N ASN A 273 -9.27 -12.78 -9.14
CA ASN A 273 -7.98 -13.21 -8.57
C ASN A 273 -6.75 -12.74 -9.37
N ASP A 274 -6.60 -11.43 -9.57
CA ASP A 274 -5.51 -10.81 -10.34
C ASP A 274 -5.39 -11.28 -11.82
N THR A 275 -6.50 -11.75 -12.39
CA THR A 275 -6.62 -12.14 -13.81
C THR A 275 -7.66 -11.28 -14.51
N LEU A 276 -7.26 -10.64 -15.61
CA LEU A 276 -8.14 -9.92 -16.52
C LEU A 276 -8.71 -10.88 -17.56
N TYR A 277 -10.04 -10.95 -17.64
CA TYR A 277 -10.75 -11.56 -18.75
C TYR A 277 -11.16 -10.46 -19.72
N MET A 278 -10.85 -10.63 -20.99
CA MET A 278 -11.03 -9.58 -21.98
C MET A 278 -11.37 -10.11 -23.36
N ILE A 279 -12.00 -9.26 -24.16
CA ILE A 279 -12.24 -9.49 -25.58
C ILE A 279 -11.26 -8.62 -26.36
N VAL A 280 -10.35 -9.26 -27.08
CA VAL A 280 -9.30 -8.62 -27.88
C VAL A 280 -9.81 -8.38 -29.29
N VAL A 281 -9.62 -7.17 -29.79
CA VAL A 281 -9.88 -6.74 -31.16
C VAL A 281 -8.54 -6.55 -31.87
N ASN A 282 -8.21 -7.48 -32.75
CA ASN A 282 -6.97 -7.47 -33.51
C ASN A 282 -7.19 -6.83 -34.89
N THR A 283 -6.48 -5.73 -35.13
CA THR A 283 -6.43 -5.02 -36.42
C THR A 283 -5.00 -4.87 -36.96
N THR A 284 -4.02 -5.46 -36.26
CA THR A 284 -2.59 -5.16 -36.44
C THR A 284 -1.81 -6.36 -36.95
N SER A 285 -2.32 -7.58 -36.79
CA SER A 285 -1.68 -8.80 -37.31
C SER A 285 -1.85 -8.94 -38.83
N ASN A 286 -0.88 -9.60 -39.47
CA ASN A 286 -0.92 -9.88 -40.91
C ASN A 286 -2.17 -10.70 -41.28
N GLY A 287 -3.14 -10.04 -41.93
CA GLY A 287 -4.43 -10.63 -42.33
C GLY A 287 -5.64 -9.95 -41.70
N ALA A 288 -5.46 -9.20 -40.61
CA ALA A 288 -6.50 -8.38 -40.01
C ALA A 288 -6.49 -6.97 -40.63
N LEU A 289 -7.67 -6.46 -41.03
CA LEU A 289 -7.83 -5.12 -41.59
C LEU A 289 -8.85 -4.35 -40.74
N LYS A 290 -8.73 -3.02 -40.66
CA LYS A 290 -9.71 -2.17 -39.93
C LYS A 290 -11.18 -2.42 -40.33
N GLY A 291 -11.45 -2.89 -41.55
CA GLY A 291 -12.81 -3.23 -42.01
C GLY A 291 -13.31 -4.63 -41.61
N ARG A 292 -12.42 -5.52 -41.16
CA ARG A 292 -12.70 -6.90 -40.72
C ARG A 292 -11.70 -7.29 -39.60
N PRO A 293 -11.88 -6.75 -38.39
CA PRO A 293 -11.05 -7.12 -37.25
C PRO A 293 -11.30 -8.59 -36.86
N SER A 294 -10.27 -9.26 -36.36
CA SER A 294 -10.44 -10.55 -35.69
C SER A 294 -10.70 -10.30 -34.21
N VAL A 295 -11.72 -10.96 -33.65
CA VAL A 295 -12.10 -10.78 -32.25
C VAL A 295 -12.00 -12.13 -31.53
N TYR A 296 -11.36 -12.16 -30.36
CA TYR A 296 -11.19 -13.38 -29.56
C TYR A 296 -11.07 -13.06 -28.07
N GLU A 297 -11.40 -14.04 -27.24
CA GLU A 297 -11.27 -13.93 -25.78
C GLU A 297 -9.82 -14.17 -25.35
N TRP A 298 -9.40 -13.47 -24.30
CA TRP A 298 -8.09 -13.65 -23.70
C TRP A 298 -8.10 -13.48 -22.19
N GLU A 299 -7.13 -14.13 -21.54
CA GLU A 299 -6.94 -14.12 -20.10
C GLU A 299 -5.48 -13.78 -19.82
N LEU A 300 -5.24 -12.73 -19.03
CA LEU A 300 -3.90 -12.26 -18.70
C LEU A 300 -3.81 -11.81 -17.24
N PRO A 301 -2.65 -11.98 -16.57
CA PRO A 301 -2.43 -11.37 -15.26
C PRO A 301 -2.56 -9.84 -15.32
N VAL A 302 -3.10 -9.19 -14.27
CA VAL A 302 -3.19 -7.71 -14.23
C VAL A 302 -1.81 -7.03 -14.29
N SER A 303 -0.73 -7.77 -14.02
CA SER A 303 0.65 -7.29 -14.15
C SER A 303 1.14 -7.14 -15.60
N TYR A 304 0.34 -7.52 -16.60
CA TYR A 304 0.69 -7.36 -18.01
C TYR A 304 0.58 -5.89 -18.44
N ASP A 305 1.51 -5.40 -19.27
CA ASP A 305 1.59 -3.99 -19.63
C ASP A 305 0.50 -3.58 -20.65
N PHE A 306 -0.31 -2.57 -20.29
CA PHE A 306 -1.34 -1.97 -21.14
C PHE A 306 -1.54 -0.48 -20.83
N ASP A 307 -2.08 0.26 -21.80
CA ASP A 307 -2.49 1.66 -21.70
C ASP A 307 -4.00 1.78 -21.94
N PHE A 308 -4.66 2.84 -21.46
CA PHE A 308 -6.06 3.11 -21.82
C PHE A 308 -6.16 3.70 -23.23
N VAL A 309 -7.21 3.34 -23.96
CA VAL A 309 -7.45 3.87 -25.31
C VAL A 309 -8.30 5.14 -25.28
N ASN A 310 -8.12 5.98 -26.30
CA ASN A 310 -8.87 7.22 -26.49
C ASN A 310 -10.32 6.95 -26.93
N GLU A 311 -11.20 7.95 -26.73
CA GLU A 311 -12.64 7.85 -26.98
C GLU A 311 -13.02 7.37 -28.40
N SER A 312 -12.29 7.80 -29.43
CA SER A 312 -12.50 7.35 -30.82
C SER A 312 -12.19 5.87 -31.05
N ASP A 313 -11.25 5.31 -30.28
CA ASP A 313 -10.87 3.90 -30.37
C ASP A 313 -11.87 3.02 -29.58
N ILE A 314 -12.48 3.56 -28.52
CA ILE A 314 -13.52 2.87 -27.73
C ILE A 314 -14.72 2.54 -28.63
N GLU A 315 -15.24 3.52 -29.37
CA GLU A 315 -16.40 3.33 -30.24
C GLU A 315 -16.14 2.25 -31.31
N PHE A 316 -14.93 2.22 -31.87
CA PHE A 316 -14.50 1.20 -32.81
C PHE A 316 -14.46 -0.21 -32.19
N ILE A 317 -13.89 -0.34 -30.98
CA ILE A 317 -13.78 -1.61 -30.26
C ILE A 317 -15.18 -2.16 -29.94
N GLU A 318 -16.07 -1.32 -29.40
CA GLU A 318 -17.42 -1.76 -29.02
C GLU A 318 -18.24 -2.22 -30.22
N ASN A 319 -18.17 -1.49 -31.33
CA ASN A 319 -18.88 -1.86 -32.56
C ASN A 319 -18.32 -3.14 -33.18
N SER A 320 -17.00 -3.36 -33.08
CA SER A 320 -16.35 -4.58 -33.56
C SER A 320 -16.77 -5.80 -32.73
N ILE A 321 -16.83 -5.66 -31.40
CA ILE A 321 -17.29 -6.73 -30.49
C ILE A 321 -18.76 -7.06 -30.74
N LYS A 322 -19.64 -6.05 -30.84
CA LYS A 322 -21.08 -6.25 -31.09
C LYS A 322 -21.38 -6.98 -32.40
N LYS A 323 -20.51 -6.82 -33.41
CA LYS A 323 -20.67 -7.45 -34.72
C LYS A 323 -20.34 -8.95 -34.69
N GLU A 324 -19.33 -9.34 -33.91
CA GLU A 324 -18.88 -10.73 -33.80
C GLU A 324 -19.63 -11.52 -32.72
N PHE A 325 -20.06 -10.84 -31.64
CA PHE A 325 -20.85 -11.38 -30.54
C PHE A 325 -22.18 -10.61 -30.40
N PRO A 326 -23.14 -10.80 -31.31
CA PRO A 326 -24.48 -10.24 -31.13
C PRO A 326 -25.13 -10.91 -29.92
N SER A 327 -25.59 -10.07 -28.98
CA SER A 327 -26.26 -10.45 -27.74
C SER A 327 -27.44 -11.37 -27.92
#